data_AF-A0A914ZBK0-F1
#
_entry.id   AF-A0A914ZBK0-F1
#
_cell.length_a   1.000
_cell.length_b   1.000
_cell.length_c   1.000
_cell.angle_alpha   90.00
_cell.angle_beta   90.00
_cell.angle_gamma   90.00
#
_symmetry.space_group_name_H-M   'P 1'
#
loop_
_entity.id
_entity.type
_entity.pdbx_description
1 polymer ?
#
loop_
_entity_poly.entity_id
_entity_poly.type
_entity_poly.pdbx_seq_one_letter_code
_entity_poly.pdbx_strand_id
1 'polypeptide(L)'
;PVSTLFSKDGCCISYKEWKREKQAGMSKDEEFKLMHGMLISLRSFASKLSTKNGQQQVKSYETSQYKMNYLETPTGLKMVLNTDPGATGIPE
;
A
#
# COMPACT_ATOMS: atom_id res chain seq x y z
N PRO A 1 6.92 -4.40 10.80
CA PRO A 1 5.97 -4.71 9.71
C PRO A 1 4.51 -4.40 10.06
N VAL A 2 3.77 -3.87 9.09
CA VAL A 2 2.32 -3.62 9.15
C VAL A 2 1.69 -4.17 7.88
N SER A 3 0.61 -4.92 8.00
CA SER A 3 -0.17 -5.42 6.88
C SER A 3 -1.60 -4.91 6.95
N THR A 4 -2.11 -4.41 5.83
CA THR A 4 -3.49 -3.94 5.70
C THR A 4 -4.11 -4.52 4.45
N LEU A 5 -5.33 -5.03 4.58
CA LEU A 5 -6.14 -5.55 3.49
C LEU A 5 -7.33 -4.63 3.28
N PHE A 6 -7.49 -4.13 2.05
CA PHE A 6 -8.63 -3.30 1.67
C PHE A 6 -9.51 -4.01 0.65
N SER A 7 -10.81 -3.81 0.82
CA SER A 7 -11.82 -4.14 -0.19
C SER A 7 -11.65 -3.28 -1.45
N LYS A 8 -12.40 -3.63 -2.51
CA LYS A 8 -12.50 -2.81 -3.72
C LYS A 8 -12.94 -1.38 -3.43
N ASP A 9 -13.82 -1.20 -2.44
CA ASP A 9 -14.45 0.06 -2.04
C ASP A 9 -13.61 0.88 -1.03
N GLY A 10 -12.42 0.38 -0.67
CA GLY A 10 -11.50 1.08 0.23
C GLY A 10 -11.75 0.86 1.72
N CYS A 11 -12.75 0.04 2.09
CA CYS A 11 -12.92 -0.38 3.47
C CYS A 11 -11.80 -1.33 3.90
N CYS A 12 -11.25 -1.10 5.09
CA CYS A 12 -10.26 -2.00 5.72
C CYS A 12 -10.97 -3.30 6.15
N ILE A 13 -10.51 -4.44 5.63
CA ILE A 13 -11.01 -5.78 5.94
C ILE A 13 -10.18 -6.41 7.07
N SER A 14 -8.86 -6.23 7.01
CA SER A 14 -7.93 -6.81 7.98
C SER A 14 -6.76 -5.88 8.19
N TYR A 15 -6.32 -5.77 9.44
CA TYR A 15 -5.17 -4.99 9.85
C TYR A 15 -4.35 -5.79 10.85
N LYS A 16 -3.05 -5.91 10.59
CA LYS A 16 -2.12 -6.59 11.50
C LYS A 16 -0.84 -5.80 11.64
N GLU A 17 -0.48 -5.53 12.89
CA GLU A 17 0.72 -4.83 13.29
C GLU A 17 1.61 -5.78 14.07
N TRP A 18 2.91 -5.81 13.75
CA TRP A 18 3.89 -6.65 14.45
C TRP A 18 4.95 -5.83 15.16
N LYS A 19 5.68 -5.03 14.39
CA LYS A 19 6.78 -4.19 14.90
C LYS A 19 6.62 -2.81 14.29
N ARG A 20 5.87 -1.95 14.98
CA ARG A 20 5.66 -0.55 14.63
C ARG A 20 6.16 0.31 15.79
N GLU A 21 7.27 0.97 15.57
CA GLU A 21 7.91 1.81 16.58
C GLU A 21 7.28 3.21 16.63
N LYS A 22 6.74 3.68 15.49
CA LYS A 22 6.11 4.99 15.36
C LYS A 22 4.63 4.89 14.97
N GLN A 23 3.76 5.34 15.87
CA GLN A 23 2.32 5.46 15.62
C GLN A 23 1.98 6.73 14.83
N ALA A 24 0.88 6.71 14.08
CA ALA A 24 0.45 7.83 13.23
C ALA A 24 -0.02 9.06 14.03
N GLY A 25 -0.37 8.89 15.31
CA GLY A 25 -0.92 9.97 16.14
C GLY A 25 -2.35 10.36 15.75
N MET A 26 -3.07 9.46 15.06
CA MET A 26 -4.46 9.65 14.64
C MET A 26 -5.27 8.36 14.85
N SER A 27 -6.59 8.41 14.66
CA SER A 27 -7.42 7.21 14.74
C SER A 27 -7.10 6.24 13.60
N LYS A 28 -7.32 4.94 13.82
CA LYS A 28 -7.08 3.92 12.78
C LYS A 28 -7.92 4.17 11.53
N ASP A 29 -9.16 4.60 11.68
CA ASP A 29 -10.04 4.88 10.54
C ASP A 29 -9.54 6.02 9.67
N GLU A 30 -8.99 7.07 10.29
CA GLU A 30 -8.36 8.15 9.55
C GLU A 30 -7.05 7.71 8.90
N GLU A 31 -6.25 6.89 9.58
CA GLU A 31 -5.03 6.31 9.01
C GLU A 31 -5.34 5.44 7.78
N PHE A 32 -6.40 4.63 7.84
CA PHE A 32 -6.86 3.80 6.72
C PHE A 32 -7.33 4.65 5.54
N LYS A 33 -8.10 5.72 5.80
CA LYS A 33 -8.52 6.67 4.77
C LYS A 33 -7.32 7.37 4.12
N LEU A 34 -6.35 7.78 4.93
CA LEU A 34 -5.11 8.40 4.46
C LEU A 34 -4.33 7.45 3.55
N MET A 35 -4.10 6.22 4.00
CA MET A 35 -3.43 5.18 3.19
C MET A 35 -4.17 4.90 1.89
N HIS A 36 -5.50 4.79 1.93
CA HIS A 36 -6.30 4.53 0.74
C HIS A 36 -6.24 5.70 -0.26
N GLY A 37 -6.36 6.94 0.21
CA GLY A 37 -6.21 8.13 -0.63
C GLY A 37 -4.83 8.23 -1.28
N MET A 38 -3.78 7.88 -0.53
CA MET A 38 -2.41 7.83 -1.02
C MET A 38 -2.24 6.80 -2.16
N LEU A 39 -2.79 5.61 -2.00
CA LEU A 39 -2.79 4.56 -3.04
C LEU A 39 -3.50 4.98 -4.33
N ILE A 40 -4.68 5.59 -4.21
CA ILE A 40 -5.42 6.12 -5.37
C ILE A 40 -4.59 7.19 -6.09
N SER A 41 -3.95 8.07 -5.32
CA SER A 41 -3.14 9.17 -5.84
C SER A 41 -1.91 8.64 -6.56
N LEU A 42 -1.18 7.68 -5.97
CA LEU A 42 -0.04 7.02 -6.59
C LEU A 42 -0.42 6.29 -7.88
N ARG A 43 -1.55 5.57 -7.88
CA ARG A 43 -2.04 4.89 -9.09
C ARG A 43 -2.32 5.90 -10.20
N SER A 44 -3.00 7.00 -9.87
CA SER A 44 -3.30 8.07 -10.84
C SER A 44 -2.03 8.72 -11.37
N PHE A 45 -1.06 8.95 -10.48
CA PHE A 45 0.25 9.51 -10.83
C PHE A 45 1.05 8.60 -11.75
N ALA A 46 1.21 7.32 -11.39
CA ALA A 46 1.91 6.33 -12.19
C ALA A 46 1.26 6.13 -13.57
N SER A 47 -0.08 6.12 -13.63
CA SER A 47 -0.80 6.03 -14.89
C SER A 47 -0.57 7.24 -15.81
N LYS A 48 -0.50 8.45 -15.25
CA LYS A 48 -0.29 9.69 -16.03
C LYS A 48 1.16 9.84 -16.52
N LEU A 49 2.13 9.29 -15.79
CA LEU A 49 3.55 9.30 -16.17
C LEU A 49 3.96 8.11 -17.04
N SER A 50 3.07 7.14 -17.27
CA SER A 50 3.36 5.98 -18.11
C SER A 50 3.72 6.40 -19.53
N THR A 51 4.88 5.96 -20.02
CA THR A 51 5.30 6.15 -21.41
C THR A 51 4.82 5.04 -22.34
N LYS A 52 4.23 3.97 -21.79
CA LYS A 52 3.75 2.80 -22.53
C LYS A 52 2.24 2.63 -22.36
N ASN A 53 1.61 2.14 -23.43
CA ASN A 53 0.21 1.72 -23.40
C ASN A 53 0.07 0.46 -22.53
N GLY A 54 -0.97 0.43 -21.69
CA GLY A 54 -1.27 -0.68 -20.80
C GLY A 54 -1.67 -0.22 -19.39
N GLN A 55 -2.18 -1.15 -18.57
CA GLN A 55 -2.42 -0.88 -17.16
C GLN A 55 -1.10 -0.78 -16.41
N GLN A 56 -0.76 0.42 -15.94
CA GLN A 56 0.29 0.60 -14.95
C GLN A 56 -0.26 0.34 -13.56
N GLN A 57 0.47 -0.48 -12.81
CA GLN A 57 0.20 -0.77 -11.42
C GLN A 57 1.42 -0.41 -10.60
N VAL A 58 1.18 0.31 -9.51
CA VAL A 58 2.21 0.56 -8.51
C VAL A 58 2.54 -0.78 -7.88
N LYS A 59 3.81 -1.18 -7.83
CA LYS A 59 4.21 -2.42 -7.12
C LYS A 59 4.64 -2.13 -5.69
N SER A 60 5.44 -1.08 -5.54
CA SER A 60 5.93 -0.64 -4.26
C SER A 60 6.41 0.80 -4.33
N TYR A 61 6.48 1.46 -3.18
CA TYR A 61 7.35 2.61 -3.00
C TYR A 61 8.25 2.37 -1.79
N GLU A 62 9.43 2.97 -1.81
CA GLU A 62 10.44 2.79 -0.80
C GLU A 62 10.85 4.14 -0.21
N THR A 63 11.11 4.14 1.09
CA THR A 63 11.69 5.24 1.84
C THR A 63 12.99 4.75 2.48
N SER A 64 13.76 5.64 3.10
CA SER A 64 14.96 5.24 3.84
C SER A 64 14.70 4.24 4.98
N GLN A 65 13.46 4.15 5.49
CA GLN A 65 13.13 3.37 6.69
C GLN A 65 12.24 2.16 6.43
N TYR A 66 11.48 2.16 5.33
CA TYR A 66 10.57 1.06 5.00
C TYR A 66 10.23 1.03 3.51
N LYS A 67 9.88 -0.16 3.03
CA LYS A 67 9.26 -0.40 1.73
C LYS A 67 7.79 -0.77 1.92
N MET A 68 6.90 -0.04 1.24
CA MET A 68 5.50 -0.40 1.15
C MET A 68 5.28 -1.20 -0.12
N ASN A 69 4.97 -2.48 0.05
CA ASN A 69 4.62 -3.39 -1.03
C ASN A 69 3.10 -3.36 -1.22
N TYR A 70 2.67 -3.23 -2.47
CA TYR A 70 1.27 -3.13 -2.87
C TYR A 70 0.93 -4.17 -3.92
N LEU A 71 -0.16 -4.90 -3.67
CA LEU A 71 -0.71 -5.87 -4.59
C LEU A 71 -2.20 -5.60 -4.76
N GLU A 72 -2.64 -5.40 -6.00
CA GLU A 72 -4.06 -5.31 -6.36
C GLU A 72 -4.45 -6.54 -7.19
N THR A 73 -5.43 -7.29 -6.71
CA THR A 73 -5.97 -8.44 -7.43
C THR A 73 -6.98 -7.99 -8.49
N PRO A 74 -7.27 -8.80 -9.52
CA PRO A 74 -8.30 -8.50 -10.52
C PRO A 74 -9.70 -8.29 -9.93
N THR A 75 -10.00 -8.88 -8.76
CA THR A 75 -11.27 -8.68 -8.04
C THR A 75 -11.33 -7.36 -7.25
N GLY A 76 -10.26 -6.55 -7.29
CA GLY A 76 -10.16 -5.25 -6.63
C GLY A 76 -9.74 -5.30 -5.17
N LEU A 77 -9.40 -6.48 -4.64
CA LEU A 77 -8.81 -6.63 -3.30
C LEU A 77 -7.38 -6.08 -3.32
N LYS A 78 -7.05 -5.27 -2.32
CA LYS A 78 -5.78 -4.54 -2.24
C LYS A 78 -5.04 -4.93 -0.98
N MET A 79 -3.83 -5.45 -1.13
CA MET A 79 -2.93 -5.80 -0.03
C MET A 79 -1.82 -4.77 0.08
N VAL A 80 -1.61 -4.29 1.30
CA VAL A 80 -0.52 -3.38 1.65
C VAL A 80 0.34 -4.06 2.69
N LEU A 81 1.65 -4.10 2.47
CA LEU A 81 2.61 -4.65 3.42
C LEU A 81 3.83 -3.74 3.55
N ASN A 82 4.00 -3.17 4.74
CA ASN A 82 5.19 -2.42 5.10
C ASN A 82 6.25 -3.34 5.68
N THR A 83 7.42 -3.36 5.05
CA THR A 83 8.59 -4.14 5.46
C THR A 83 9.83 -3.26 5.55
N ASP A 84 10.89 -3.80 6.13
CA ASP A 84 12.21 -3.19 6.03
C ASP A 84 12.64 -3.11 4.55
N PRO A 85 13.41 -2.08 4.13
CA PRO A 85 13.83 -1.93 2.73
C PRO A 85 14.60 -3.13 2.17
N GLY A 86 15.43 -3.76 3.02
CA GLY A 86 16.21 -4.94 2.67
C GLY A 86 15.46 -6.28 2.77
N ALA A 87 14.14 -6.29 2.99
CA ALA A 87 13.38 -7.52 3.12
C ALA A 87 13.36 -8.31 1.79
N THR A 88 13.71 -9.59 1.84
CA THR A 88 13.69 -10.52 0.69
C THR A 88 12.50 -11.48 0.79
N GLY A 89 12.12 -12.11 -0.33
CA GLY A 89 11.05 -13.12 -0.36
C GLY A 89 9.62 -12.55 -0.42
N ILE A 90 9.47 -11.26 -0.71
CA ILE A 90 8.17 -10.65 -1.00
C ILE A 90 7.92 -10.77 -2.51
N PRO A 91 6.86 -11.44 -2.98
CA PRO A 91 6.54 -11.54 -4.39
C PRO A 91 6.31 -10.15 -5.02
N GLU A 92 6.90 -9.90 -6.19
CA GLU A 92 6.72 -8.68 -7.00
C GLU A 92 5.54 -8.74 -7.99
#